data_AF-A0A2N2RRU2-F1
#
_entry.id   AF-A0A2N2RRU2-F1
#
_cell.length_a   1.000
_cell.length_b   1.000
_cell.length_c   1.000
_cell.angle_alpha   90.00
_cell.angle_beta   90.00
_cell.angle_gamma   90.00
#
_symmetry.space_group_name_H-M   'P 1'
#
loop_
_entity.id
_entity.type
_entity.pdbx_description
1 polymer ?
#
loop_
_entity_poly.entity_id
_entity_poly.type
_entity_poly.pdbx_seq_one_letter_code
_entity_poly.pdbx_strand_id
1 'polypeptide(L)' 'MLIALLTKKYPGMRLWLAQRISAVVMAVYVLIFIAAVAIMQPDGYDTWLRLMSPWWWRTLTLIFWVFVK' A
#
# COMPACT_ATOMS: atom_id res chain seq x y z
N MET A 1 -5.26 11.00 -21.27
CA MET A 1 -6.41 11.67 -20.59
C MET A 1 -6.25 11.69 -19.06
N LEU A 2 -6.00 10.56 -18.39
CA LEU A 2 -5.87 10.50 -16.92
C LEU A 2 -4.74 11.38 -16.34
N ILE A 3 -3.58 11.41 -17.00
CA ILE A 3 -2.42 12.23 -16.57
C ILE A 3 -2.74 13.73 -16.56
N ALA A 4 -3.64 14.19 -17.44
CA ALA A 4 -4.07 15.59 -17.46
C ALA A 4 -4.85 15.99 -16.20
N LEU A 5 -5.55 15.04 -15.57
CA LEU A 5 -6.27 15.27 -14.31
C LEU A 5 -5.33 15.40 -13.11
N LEU A 6 -4.09 14.94 -13.23
CA LEU A 6 -3.06 15.09 -12.20
C LEU A 6 -2.35 16.45 -12.28
N THR A 7 -2.58 17.22 -13.36
CA THR A 7 -1.96 18.55 -13.53
C THR A 7 -2.59 19.60 -12.63
N LYS A 8 -1.89 20.72 -12.39
CA LYS A 8 -2.40 21.86 -11.61
C LYS A 8 -3.65 22.51 -12.23
N LYS A 9 -4.00 22.18 -13.48
CA LYS A 9 -5.16 22.72 -14.20
C LYS A 9 -6.50 22.37 -13.53
N TYR A 10 -6.57 21.25 -12.79
CA TYR A 10 -7.81 20.78 -12.15
C TYR A 10 -7.54 20.35 -10.69
N PRO A 11 -7.43 21.28 -9.72
CA PRO A 11 -6.98 20.97 -8.36
C PRO A 11 -7.91 20.01 -7.61
N GLY A 12 -9.24 20.16 -7.77
CA GLY A 12 -10.23 19.27 -7.14
C GLY A 12 -10.20 17.86 -7.71
N MET A 13 -10.17 17.74 -9.04
CA MET A 13 -10.11 16.43 -9.71
C MET A 13 -8.78 15.71 -9.45
N ARG A 14 -7.68 16.47 -9.32
CA ARG A 14 -6.38 15.95 -8.90
C ARG A 14 -6.42 15.37 -7.50
N LEU A 15 -6.99 16.09 -6.52
CA LEU A 15 -7.11 15.61 -5.15
C LEU A 15 -8.00 14.37 -5.08
N TRP A 16 -9.15 14.42 -5.77
CA TRP A 16 -10.07 13.30 -5.87
C TRP A 16 -9.34 12.06 -6.40
N LEU A 17 -8.65 12.16 -7.54
CA LEU A 17 -7.96 11.04 -8.16
C LEU A 17 -6.81 10.52 -7.30
N ALA A 18 -6.03 11.42 -6.69
CA ALA A 18 -4.96 11.05 -5.77
C ALA A 18 -5.48 10.21 -4.61
N GLN A 19 -6.60 10.59 -3.98
CA GLN A 19 -7.22 9.81 -2.91
C GLN A 19 -7.64 8.40 -3.37
N ARG A 20 -8.16 8.24 -4.60
CA ARG A 20 -8.59 6.92 -5.11
C ARG A 20 -7.38 6.05 -5.37
N ILE A 21 -6.32 6.62 -5.94
CA ILE A 21 -5.05 5.90 -6.14
C ILE A 21 -4.48 5.47 -4.79
N SER A 22 -4.44 6.36 -3.78
CA SER A 22 -4.01 6.01 -2.43
C SER A 22 -4.82 4.85 -1.86
N ALA A 23 -6.15 4.92 -1.93
CA ALA A 23 -7.04 3.87 -1.43
C ALA A 23 -6.80 2.52 -2.13
N VAL A 24 -6.60 2.50 -3.44
CA VAL A 24 -6.31 1.28 -4.20
C VAL A 24 -4.96 0.70 -3.79
N VAL A 25 -3.91 1.52 -3.67
CA VAL A 25 -2.58 1.06 -3.23
C VAL A 25 -2.65 0.47 -1.82
N MET A 26 -3.37 1.14 -0.91
CA MET A 26 -3.58 0.64 0.45
C MET A 26 -4.34 -0.69 0.48
N ALA A 27 -5.41 -0.81 -0.31
CA ALA A 27 -6.20 -2.04 -0.39
C ALA A 27 -5.36 -3.22 -0.89
N VAL A 28 -4.54 -2.99 -1.93
CA VAL A 28 -3.63 -4.02 -2.46
C VAL A 28 -2.64 -4.48 -1.39
N TYR A 29 -2.03 -3.55 -0.65
CA TYR A 29 -1.11 -3.89 0.44
C TYR A 29 -1.81 -4.75 1.51
N VAL A 30 -3.00 -4.35 1.95
CA VAL A 30 -3.76 -5.08 2.98
C VAL A 30 -4.14 -6.49 2.49
N LEU A 31 -4.57 -6.63 1.24
CA LEU A 31 -4.89 -7.95 0.68
C LEU A 31 -3.67 -8.87 0.61
N ILE A 32 -2.51 -8.34 0.20
CA ILE A 32 -1.24 -9.09 0.19
C ILE A 32 -0.86 -9.51 1.62
N PHE A 33 -1.00 -8.59 2.58
CA PHE A 33 -0.70 -8.85 3.99
C PHE A 33 -1.61 -9.95 4.55
N ILE A 34 -2.93 -9.85 4.34
CA ILE A 34 -3.90 -10.85 4.80
C ILE A 34 -3.59 -12.22 4.16
N ALA A 35 -3.32 -12.27 2.86
CA ALA A 35 -2.97 -13.50 2.16
C ALA A 35 -1.68 -14.13 2.73
N ALA A 36 -0.65 -13.32 2.98
CA ALA A 36 0.60 -13.79 3.57
C ALA A 36 0.40 -14.36 4.97
N VAL A 37 -0.39 -13.69 5.82
CA VAL A 37 -0.72 -14.19 7.16
C VAL A 37 -1.55 -15.47 7.09
N ALA A 38 -2.52 -15.56 6.18
CA ALA A 38 -3.36 -16.75 6.02
C ALA A 38 -2.58 -17.98 5.54
N ILE A 39 -1.58 -17.79 4.68
CA ILE A 39 -0.73 -18.86 4.13
C ILE A 39 0.38 -19.26 5.09
N MET A 40 1.10 -18.29 5.67
CA MET A 40 2.28 -18.56 6.50
C MET A 40 1.95 -18.86 7.95
N GLN A 41 0.76 -18.44 8.42
CA GLN A 41 0.25 -18.66 9.78
C GLN A 41 1.30 -18.40 10.87
N PRO A 42 1.91 -17.20 10.92
CA PRO A 42 2.96 -16.90 11.90
C PRO A 42 2.41 -16.98 13.33
N ASP A 43 3.06 -17.79 14.16
CA ASP A 43 2.66 -18.19 15.50
C ASP A 43 3.55 -17.61 16.61
N GLY A 44 4.68 -17.00 16.26
CA GLY A 44 5.66 -16.49 17.21
C GLY A 44 6.52 -15.36 16.64
N TYR A 45 7.35 -14.76 17.49
CA TYR A 45 8.17 -13.61 17.10
C TYR A 45 9.08 -13.91 15.90
N ASP A 46 9.74 -15.07 15.88
CA ASP A 46 10.68 -15.43 14.82
C ASP A 46 10.02 -15.62 13.46
N THR A 47 8.75 -16.08 13.43
CA THR A 47 7.99 -16.26 12.19
C THR A 47 7.47 -14.92 11.68
N TRP A 48 7.03 -14.03 12.56
CA TRP A 48 6.71 -12.64 12.21
C TRP A 48 7.94 -11.86 11.71
N LEU A 49 9.08 -12.00 12.39
CA LEU A 49 10.33 -11.37 11.98
C LEU A 49 10.73 -11.84 10.59
N ARG A 50 10.65 -13.16 10.32
CA ARG A 50 10.94 -13.72 8.99
C ARG A 50 9.98 -13.23 7.91
N LEU A 51 8.70 -13.04 8.22
CA LEU A 51 7.70 -12.52 7.26
C LEU A 51 7.98 -11.05 6.92
N MET A 52 8.31 -10.22 7.92
CA MET A 52 8.50 -8.76 7.76
C MET A 52 9.94 -8.36 7.36
N SER A 53 10.91 -9.26 7.49
CA SER A 53 12.33 -8.98 7.23
C SER A 53 12.69 -8.72 5.76
N PRO A 54 12.09 -9.37 4.74
CA PRO A 54 12.50 -9.17 3.35
C PRO A 54 12.47 -7.70 2.94
N TRP A 55 13.50 -7.26 2.22
CA TRP A 55 13.64 -5.86 1.81
C TRP A 55 12.42 -5.33 1.06
N TRP A 56 11.81 -6.18 0.22
CA TRP A 56 10.61 -5.83 -0.55
C TRP A 56 9.38 -5.63 0.34
N TRP A 57 9.24 -6.42 1.42
CA TRP A 57 8.13 -6.25 2.37
C TRP A 57 8.23 -4.89 3.07
N ARG A 58 9.45 -4.53 3.49
CA ARG A 58 9.73 -3.20 4.09
C ARG A 58 9.42 -2.08 3.10
N THR A 59 9.78 -2.21 1.83
CA THR A 59 9.43 -1.23 0.79
C THR A 59 7.92 -1.10 0.61
N LEU A 60 7.18 -2.21 0.56
CA LEU A 60 5.72 -2.19 0.45
C LEU A 60 5.07 -1.50 1.66
N THR A 61 5.53 -1.78 2.88
CA THR A 61 5.05 -1.12 4.09
C THR A 61 5.35 0.39 4.08
N LEU A 62 6.54 0.80 3.60
CA LEU A 62 6.88 2.21 3.44
C LEU A 62 5.98 2.92 2.41
N ILE A 63 5.69 2.26 1.28
CA ILE A 63 4.75 2.75 0.28
C ILE A 63 3.38 2.95 0.93
N PHE A 64 2.85 1.94 1.63
CA PHE A 64 1.58 2.04 2.36
C PHE A 64 1.56 3.24 3.31
N TRP A 65 2.62 3.43 4.09
CA TRP A 65 2.73 4.54 5.05
C TRP A 65 2.76 5.93 4.38
N VAL A 66 3.26 6.05 3.15
CA VAL A 66 3.19 7.31 2.40
C VAL A 66 1.76 7.61 1.92
N PHE A 67 1.00 6.56 1.56
CA PHE A 67 -0.35 6.68 0.99
C PHE A 67 -1.48 6.80 2.02
N VAL A 68 -1.23 6.49 3.30
CA VAL A 68 -2.25 6.54 4.38
C VAL A 68 -2.64 7.95 4.84
N LYS A 69 -2.01 9.00 4.30
CA LYS A 69 -2.31 10.41 4.61
C LYS A 69 -3.54 10.92 3.88
#